data_AF-A0A5D6WH65-F1
#
_entry.id   AF-A0A5D6WH65-F1
#
_cell.length_a   1.000
_cell.length_b   1.000
_cell.length_c   1.000
_cell.angle_alpha   90.00
_cell.angle_beta   90.00
_cell.angle_gamma   90.00
#
_symmetry.space_group_name_H-M   'P 1'
#
loop_
_entity.id
_entity.type
_entity.pdbx_description
1 polymer ?
#
loop_
_entity_poly.entity_id
_entity_poly.type
_entity_poly.pdbx_seq_one_letter_code
_entity_poly.pdbx_strand_id
1 'polypeptide(L)' 'IPVFRTSYTNHIYGPGHNSFTVSEDGKTDLLVYHARNYTEITGDPLYDPNRHTRVQPIHWREDGMPDFGVPVEENRTMHA' A
#
# COMPACT_ATOMS: atom_id res chain seq x y z
N ILE A 1 10.16 -15.20 0.41
CA ILE A 1 9.18 -14.51 1.28
C ILE A 1 8.73 -13.27 0.52
N PRO A 2 7.44 -12.88 0.52
CA PRO A 2 6.99 -11.64 -0.13
C PRO A 2 7.63 -10.42 0.51
N VAL A 3 8.03 -9.45 -0.31
CA VAL A 3 8.62 -8.16 0.14
C VAL A 3 7.56 -7.14 0.57
N PHE A 4 6.30 -7.37 0.21
CA PHE A 4 5.15 -6.57 0.61
C PHE A 4 3.91 -7.47 0.62
N ARG A 5 3.06 -7.39 1.66
CA ARG A 5 1.91 -8.30 1.86
C ARG A 5 0.86 -7.66 2.76
N THR A 6 -0.29 -8.32 2.88
CA THR A 6 -1.34 -7.97 3.85
C THR A 6 -0.77 -7.61 5.22
N SER A 7 -1.24 -6.49 5.77
CA SER A 7 -1.04 -6.11 7.16
C SER A 7 -2.36 -6.25 7.89
N TYR A 8 -2.50 -7.32 8.68
CA TYR A 8 -3.68 -7.52 9.52
C TYR A 8 -3.79 -6.44 10.60
N THR A 9 -2.66 -6.03 11.17
CA THR A 9 -2.60 -4.94 12.17
C THR A 9 -3.17 -3.64 11.62
N ASN A 10 -2.85 -3.31 10.37
CA ASN A 10 -3.26 -2.05 9.75
C ASN A 10 -4.56 -2.17 8.93
N HIS A 11 -5.19 -3.34 8.94
CA HIS A 11 -6.40 -3.65 8.18
C HIS A 11 -6.28 -3.37 6.67
N ILE A 12 -5.12 -3.66 6.07
CA ILE A 12 -4.88 -3.49 4.64
C ILE A 12 -4.58 -4.85 3.99
N TYR A 13 -5.44 -5.24 3.06
CA TYR A 13 -5.52 -6.60 2.53
C TYR A 13 -5.25 -6.63 1.03
N GLY A 14 -4.43 -7.60 0.62
CA GLY A 14 -4.09 -7.83 -0.78
C GLY A 14 -3.41 -6.66 -1.49
N PRO A 15 -2.33 -6.07 -0.93
CA PRO A 15 -1.59 -5.02 -1.62
C PRO A 15 -0.89 -5.56 -2.87
N GLY A 16 -0.97 -4.84 -3.98
CA GLY A 16 -0.31 -5.28 -5.21
C GLY A 16 -0.51 -4.36 -6.40
N HIS A 17 -0.09 -4.88 -7.57
CA HIS A 17 -0.08 -4.15 -8.86
C HIS A 17 0.51 -2.75 -8.70
N ASN A 18 1.72 -2.70 -8.15
CA ASN A 18 2.34 -1.46 -7.80
C ASN A 18 3.02 -0.78 -9.00
N SER A 19 3.27 0.51 -8.86
CA SER A 19 4.21 1.27 -9.66
C SER A 19 5.13 2.06 -8.73
N PHE A 20 6.09 2.78 -9.31
CA PHE A 20 7.03 3.63 -8.59
C PHE A 20 7.02 5.03 -9.19
N THR A 21 7.14 6.02 -8.32
CA THR A 21 7.30 7.43 -8.68
C THR A 21 8.16 8.10 -7.61
N VAL A 22 8.40 9.40 -7.74
CA VAL A 22 9.15 10.21 -6.78
C VAL A 22 8.26 11.27 -6.15
N SER A 23 8.63 11.73 -4.95
CA SER A 23 8.03 12.91 -4.31
C SER A 23 8.26 14.18 -5.12
N GLU A 24 7.50 15.23 -4.81
CA GLU A 24 7.56 16.53 -5.51
C GLU A 24 8.94 17.19 -5.44
N ASP A 25 9.69 16.97 -4.34
CA ASP A 25 11.06 17.46 -4.18
C ASP A 25 12.11 16.56 -4.86
N GLY A 26 11.69 15.44 -5.46
CA GLY A 26 12.53 14.48 -6.15
C GLY A 26 13.44 13.64 -5.25
N LYS A 27 13.24 13.66 -3.92
CA LYS A 27 14.16 13.02 -2.95
C LYS A 27 13.68 11.69 -2.39
N THR A 28 12.38 11.40 -2.47
CA THR A 28 11.78 10.21 -1.87
C THR A 28 11.16 9.34 -2.95
N ASP A 29 11.61 8.09 -3.07
CA ASP A 29 10.91 7.11 -3.89
C ASP A 29 9.59 6.71 -3.21
N LEU A 30 8.53 6.64 -4.00
CA LEU A 30 7.17 6.35 -3.54
C LEU A 30 6.69 5.02 -4.13
N LEU A 31 6.19 4.15 -3.26
CA LEU A 31 5.46 2.95 -3.64
C LEU A 31 3.99 3.33 -3.85
N VAL A 32 3.50 3.20 -5.09
CA VAL A 32 2.08 3.36 -5.44
C VAL A 32 1.49 1.98 -5.67
N TYR A 33 0.38 1.63 -5.01
CA TYR A 33 -0.22 0.29 -5.11
C TYR A 33 -1.72 0.33 -4.82
N HIS A 34 -2.45 -0.75 -5.14
CA HIS A 34 -3.83 -0.89 -4.66
C HIS A 34 -3.94 -1.89 -3.51
N ALA A 35 -4.92 -1.70 -2.64
CA ALA A 35 -5.32 -2.68 -1.62
C ALA A 35 -6.80 -2.47 -1.22
N ARG A 36 -7.36 -3.39 -0.42
CA ARG A 36 -8.67 -3.25 0.25
C ARG A 36 -8.49 -3.03 1.75
N ASN A 37 -9.53 -2.52 2.41
CA ASN A 37 -9.60 -2.40 3.88
C ASN A 37 -10.51 -3.45 4.56
N TYR A 38 -10.91 -4.49 3.81
CA TYR A 38 -11.64 -5.66 4.31
C TYR A 38 -11.20 -6.95 3.60
N THR A 39 -11.52 -8.11 4.19
CA THR A 39 -11.17 -9.44 3.67
C THR A 39 -12.32 -10.14 2.94
N GLU A 40 -13.54 -10.05 3.47
CA GLU A 40 -14.68 -10.79 2.94
C GLU A 40 -15.25 -10.07 1.70
N ILE A 41 -15.16 -10.74 0.55
CA ILE A 41 -15.68 -10.24 -0.74
C ILE A 41 -16.91 -11.07 -1.11
N THR A 42 -18.02 -10.38 -1.39
CA THR A 42 -19.22 -11.03 -1.92
C THR A 42 -19.17 -11.05 -3.44
N GLY A 43 -19.19 -12.23 -4.04
CA GLY A 43 -19.13 -12.41 -5.51
C GLY A 43 -17.70 -12.48 -6.06
N ASP A 44 -17.54 -12.19 -7.35
CA ASP A 44 -16.24 -12.21 -8.01
C ASP A 44 -15.40 -10.96 -7.63
N PRO A 45 -14.19 -11.12 -7.07
CA PRO A 45 -13.30 -10.01 -6.70
C PRO A 45 -12.93 -9.05 -7.82
N LEU A 46 -13.08 -9.45 -9.09
CA LEU A 46 -12.89 -8.58 -10.25
C LEU A 46 -13.91 -7.45 -10.29
N TYR A 47 -15.16 -7.71 -9.85
CA TYR A 47 -16.27 -6.76 -9.88
C TYR A 47 -16.51 -6.04 -8.55
N ASP A 48 -15.77 -6.42 -7.50
CA ASP A 48 -15.71 -5.67 -6.26
C ASP A 48 -14.88 -4.37 -6.47
N PRO A 49 -15.50 -3.18 -6.36
CA PRO A 49 -14.89 -1.92 -6.77
C PRO A 49 -13.95 -1.30 -5.72
N ASN A 50 -13.79 -1.91 -4.54
CA ASN A 50 -13.19 -1.23 -3.39
C ASN A 50 -11.69 -1.49 -3.24
N ARG A 51 -10.99 -1.68 -4.37
CA ARG A 51 -9.53 -1.56 -4.39
C ARG A 51 -9.18 -0.07 -4.49
N HIS A 52 -8.57 0.46 -3.44
CA HIS A 52 -8.16 1.85 -3.39
C HIS A 52 -6.67 1.98 -3.68
N THR A 53 -6.32 2.99 -4.48
CA THR A 53 -4.91 3.37 -4.70
C THR A 53 -4.34 3.98 -3.42
N ARG A 54 -3.11 3.60 -3.07
CA ARG A 54 -2.37 4.02 -1.88
C ARG A 54 -0.96 4.41 -2.29
N VAL A 55 -0.36 5.32 -1.52
CA VAL A 55 1.01 5.79 -1.73
C VAL A 55 1.72 5.83 -0.39
N GLN A 56 2.95 5.31 -0.30
CA GLN A 56 3.80 5.44 0.88
C GLN A 56 5.28 5.53 0.48
N PRO A 57 6.14 6.17 1.30
CA PRO A 57 7.57 6.27 1.02
C PRO A 57 8.25 4.90 1.08
N ILE A 58 9.24 4.72 0.20
CA ILE A 58 10.19 3.61 0.25
C ILE A 58 11.38 4.06 1.08
N HIS A 59 11.81 3.22 2.02
CA HIS A 59 13.06 3.43 2.73
C HIS A 59 14.15 2.59 2.09
N TRP A 60 15.39 3.02 2.21
CA TRP A 60 16.54 2.29 1.66
C TRP A 60 17.44 1.85 2.81
N ARG A 61 17.76 0.56 2.85
CA ARG A 61 18.66 0.00 3.86
C ARG A 61 20.11 0.29 3.48
N GLU A 62 21.03 0.15 4.45
CA GLU A 62 22.47 0.34 4.21
C GLU A 62 23.04 -0.58 3.12
N ASP A 63 22.42 -1.75 2.91
CA ASP A 63 22.80 -2.71 1.86
C ASP A 63 22.27 -2.34 0.46
N GLY A 64 21.60 -1.19 0.32
CA GLY A 64 21.05 -0.69 -0.93
C GLY A 64 19.75 -1.37 -1.37
N MET A 65 19.18 -2.28 -0.58
CA MET A 65 17.87 -2.87 -0.89
C MET A 65 16.73 -1.98 -0.39
N PRO A 66 15.61 -1.92 -1.13
CA PRO A 66 14.42 -1.20 -0.69
C PRO A 66 13.76 -1.93 0.48
N ASP A 67 13.34 -1.15 1.46
CA ASP A 67 12.44 -1.54 2.53
C ASP A 67 11.07 -0.87 2.29
N PHE A 68 10.13 -1.68 1.78
CA PHE A 68 8.75 -1.26 1.55
C PHE A 68 7.95 -1.19 2.86
N GLY A 69 8.46 -1.74 3.96
CA GLY A 69 7.76 -1.88 5.22
C GLY A 69 6.49 -2.72 5.11
N VAL A 70 5.43 -2.27 5.79
CA VAL A 70 4.09 -2.83 5.69
C VAL A 70 3.13 -1.78 5.12
N PRO A 71 2.00 -2.19 4.49
CA PRO A 71 0.97 -1.23 4.12
C PRO A 71 0.52 -0.43 5.35
N VAL A 72 0.69 0.90 5.32
CA VAL A 72 0.34 1.78 6.45
C VAL A 72 -1.16 1.78 6.72
N GLU A 73 -1.63 2.08 7.93
CA GLU A 73 -3.06 2.19 8.23
C GLU A 73 -3.71 3.36 7.47
N GLU A 74 -5.03 3.33 7.26
CA GLU A 74 -5.77 4.47 6.75
C GLU A 74 -5.86 5.58 7.81
N ASN A 75 -5.38 6.79 7.49
CA ASN A 75 -5.62 7.96 8.32
C ASN A 75 -7.07 8.43 8.16
N ARG A 76 -7.95 8.03 9.07
CA ARG A 76 -9.31 8.59 9.17
C ARG A 76 -9.31 9.95 9.86
N THR A 77 -8.75 10.97 9.22
CA THR A 77 -9.06 12.35 9.62
C THR A 77 -10.40 12.71 9.01
N MET A 78 -11.50 12.43 9.73
CA MET A 78 -12.79 13.04 9.40
C MET A 78 -12.71 14.51 9.80
N HIS A 79 -12.46 15.39 8.85
CA HIS A 79 -12.87 16.78 9.00
C HIS A 79 -14.38 16.82 8.75
N ALA A 80 -15.13 17.00 9.84
CA ALA A 80 -16.52 17.43 9.79
C ALA A 80 -16.62 18.86 9.24
#